data_AF-A0A9E4QHP7-F1
#
_entry.id   AF-A0A9E4QHP7-F1
#
_cell.length_a   1.000
_cell.length_b   1.000
_cell.length_c   1.000
_cell.angle_alpha   90.00
_cell.angle_beta   90.00
_cell.angle_gamma   90.00
#
_symmetry.space_group_name_H-M   'P 1'
#
loop_
_entity.id
_entity.type
_entity.pdbx_description
1 polymer ?
#
loop_
_entity_poly.entity_id
_entity_poly.type
_entity_poly.pdbx_seq_one_letter_code
_entity_poly.pdbx_strand_id
1 'polypeptide(L)'
;MTGDEVRSSFLQFFQERGHLPMPSASLIPAGDPTLLFTSSGMVPFKPFFMGEQTPPSLRLTSSQKSFRTTDIDEVGDHKHLTFFEMLGNFSIGDYFKDVAIAFAWELVTQVFHLPADRLYVTVHLDDEDAFLIWRDEIGVPVERIYRYGDKDNWWGPAGTEGPTGPCSEIHYDGGADKGCGPMVEPDVLTALQRQERDTGEAQTVPGCHPNCDCERFVELWNLVFMQFYQDPQRNRTPLPAPSVDTGMGLERAAVVLQGKNNIYETDLFAPIIERVCQLTGKPYGVDPEDDYALRVVAEHARAASFLIGDGVVPGNEGRGYVLRRIIRRAIRHGRLLGLDQPFLSQVAEVVLAHFRHVYRELLENHDFILRVIRLEEERFGEAYERGSSILDGMIAYRLEHRGAIPEVINFAKSRNPGSDNAAAVLEQYGFSGHLSDSDPVQQIGEEMAAEQVSRLTYE
;
A
#
# COMPACT_ATOMS: atom_id res chain seq x y z
N MET A 1 -10.76 -20.59 3.86
CA MET A 1 -9.66 -21.07 3.00
C MET A 1 -8.36 -20.44 3.46
N THR A 2 -7.26 -21.18 3.53
CA THR A 2 -5.92 -20.64 3.79
C THR A 2 -5.45 -19.77 2.61
N GLY A 3 -4.49 -18.87 2.82
CA GLY A 3 -3.92 -18.07 1.72
C GLY A 3 -3.36 -18.95 0.59
N ASP A 4 -2.76 -20.09 0.94
CA ASP A 4 -2.32 -21.09 -0.03
C ASP A 4 -3.47 -21.70 -0.84
N GLU A 5 -4.57 -22.07 -0.17
CA GLU A 5 -5.77 -22.59 -0.85
C GLU A 5 -6.37 -21.54 -1.78
N VAL A 6 -6.43 -20.26 -1.37
CA VAL A 6 -6.92 -19.16 -2.20
C VAL A 6 -6.04 -19.00 -3.45
N ARG A 7 -4.72 -18.96 -3.27
CA ARG A 7 -3.77 -18.85 -4.39
C ARG A 7 -3.90 -20.02 -5.36
N SER A 8 -3.86 -21.25 -4.86
CA SER A 8 -3.89 -22.45 -5.71
C SER A 8 -5.23 -22.61 -6.44
N SER A 9 -6.36 -22.36 -5.75
CA SER A 9 -7.69 -22.44 -6.38
C SER A 9 -7.90 -21.36 -7.45
N PHE A 10 -7.41 -20.14 -7.23
CA PHE A 10 -7.42 -19.09 -8.26
C PHE A 10 -6.66 -19.52 -9.52
N LEU A 11 -5.41 -19.96 -9.36
CA LEU A 11 -4.57 -20.35 -10.49
C LEU A 11 -5.14 -21.56 -11.24
N GLN A 12 -5.64 -22.55 -10.50
CA GLN A 12 -6.27 -23.74 -11.08
C GLN A 12 -7.54 -23.37 -11.85
N PHE A 13 -8.41 -22.52 -11.30
CA PHE A 13 -9.64 -22.09 -11.94
C PHE A 13 -9.40 -21.46 -13.32
N PHE A 14 -8.38 -20.61 -13.44
CA PHE A 14 -8.02 -20.00 -14.71
C PHE A 14 -7.26 -20.96 -15.63
N GLN A 15 -6.43 -21.84 -15.08
CA GLN A 15 -5.80 -22.90 -15.88
C GLN A 15 -6.83 -23.81 -16.56
N GLU A 16 -7.90 -24.17 -15.86
CA GLU A 16 -9.04 -24.94 -16.41
C GLU A 16 -9.80 -24.19 -17.52
N ARG A 17 -9.66 -22.85 -17.58
CA ARG A 17 -10.23 -21.96 -18.61
C ARG A 17 -9.25 -21.61 -19.74
N GLY A 18 -8.11 -22.30 -19.79
CA GLY A 18 -7.11 -22.19 -20.84
C GLY A 18 -6.10 -21.07 -20.63
N HIS A 19 -6.02 -20.48 -19.44
CA HIS A 19 -4.95 -19.54 -19.10
C HIS A 19 -3.66 -20.30 -18.80
N LEU A 20 -2.54 -19.81 -19.34
CA LEU A 20 -1.22 -20.32 -19.02
C LEU A 20 -0.77 -19.77 -17.65
N PRO A 21 -0.48 -20.62 -16.65
CA PRO A 21 0.08 -20.16 -15.38
C PRO A 21 1.50 -19.64 -15.60
N MET A 22 1.74 -18.39 -15.24
CA MET A 22 3.04 -17.72 -15.30
C MET A 22 3.61 -17.60 -13.88
N PRO A 23 4.91 -17.88 -13.68
CA PRO A 23 5.55 -17.61 -12.41
C PRO A 23 5.53 -16.10 -12.10
N SER A 24 5.50 -15.74 -10.82
CA SER A 24 5.68 -14.36 -10.39
C SER A 24 7.00 -13.81 -10.95
N ALA A 25 6.97 -12.64 -11.55
CA ALA A 25 8.18 -11.89 -11.87
C ALA A 25 8.85 -11.36 -10.59
N SER A 26 10.10 -10.93 -10.73
CA SER A 26 10.85 -10.25 -9.68
C SER A 26 10.18 -8.92 -9.30
N LEU A 27 10.36 -8.50 -8.05
CA LEU A 27 10.04 -7.15 -7.59
C LEU A 27 10.89 -6.08 -8.27
N ILE A 28 12.01 -6.45 -8.92
CA ILE A 28 12.82 -5.56 -9.75
C ILE A 28 12.33 -5.68 -11.21
N PRO A 29 11.66 -4.65 -11.78
CA PRO A 29 11.17 -4.71 -13.15
C PRO A 29 12.33 -4.87 -14.14
N ALA A 30 12.22 -5.85 -15.02
CA ALA A 30 13.17 -6.04 -16.11
C ALA A 30 12.80 -5.12 -17.28
N GLY A 31 13.71 -4.23 -17.66
CA GLY A 31 13.56 -3.42 -18.89
C GLY A 31 12.59 -2.23 -18.79
N ASP A 32 12.09 -1.88 -17.60
CA ASP A 32 11.26 -0.69 -17.40
C ASP A 32 11.97 0.31 -16.46
N PRO A 33 12.60 1.38 -16.99
CA PRO A 33 13.28 2.39 -16.17
C PRO A 33 12.30 3.34 -15.45
N THR A 34 11.01 3.32 -15.79
CA THR A 34 10.00 4.20 -15.18
C THR A 34 9.48 3.66 -13.85
N LEU A 35 9.69 2.36 -13.58
CA LEU A 35 9.20 1.69 -12.39
C LEU A 35 10.32 1.35 -11.40
N LEU A 36 10.14 1.80 -10.15
CA LEU A 36 11.04 1.43 -9.08
C LEU A 36 10.85 -0.04 -8.69
N PHE A 37 9.62 -0.50 -8.52
CA PHE A 37 9.30 -1.89 -8.22
C PHE A 37 8.11 -2.37 -9.06
N THR A 38 7.99 -3.70 -9.19
CA THR A 38 6.80 -4.34 -9.74
C THR A 38 5.63 -4.12 -8.79
N SER A 39 4.67 -3.27 -9.18
CA SER A 39 3.56 -2.83 -8.32
C SER A 39 2.22 -3.54 -8.58
N SER A 40 2.12 -4.30 -9.68
CA SER A 40 0.93 -5.05 -10.07
C SER A 40 1.25 -6.25 -10.96
N GLY A 41 0.25 -7.14 -11.12
CA GLY A 41 0.31 -8.34 -11.95
C GLY A 41 0.59 -8.09 -13.43
N MET A 42 0.16 -6.96 -13.98
CA MET A 42 0.33 -6.63 -15.41
C MET A 42 1.72 -6.12 -15.77
N VAL A 43 2.52 -5.63 -14.81
CA VAL A 43 3.81 -4.98 -15.10
C VAL A 43 4.72 -5.86 -15.98
N PRO A 44 4.90 -7.18 -15.70
CA PRO A 44 5.70 -8.06 -16.54
C PRO A 44 5.10 -8.29 -17.94
N PHE A 45 3.82 -8.01 -18.14
CA PHE A 45 3.06 -8.26 -19.37
C PHE A 45 2.81 -7.00 -20.19
N LYS A 46 3.26 -5.82 -19.73
CA LYS A 46 3.18 -4.55 -20.48
C LYS A 46 3.57 -4.70 -21.95
N PRO A 47 4.71 -5.32 -22.34
CA PRO A 47 5.09 -5.45 -23.74
C PRO A 47 4.08 -6.24 -24.59
N PHE A 48 3.32 -7.16 -23.98
CA PHE A 48 2.29 -7.94 -24.67
C PHE A 48 1.05 -7.11 -24.96
N PHE A 49 0.58 -6.33 -23.96
CA PHE A 49 -0.55 -5.42 -24.15
C PHE A 49 -0.27 -4.35 -25.21
N MET A 50 0.98 -3.89 -25.29
CA MET A 50 1.41 -2.88 -26.26
C MET A 50 1.72 -3.47 -27.65
N GLY A 51 1.70 -4.80 -27.81
CA GLY A 51 2.03 -5.48 -29.07
C GLY A 51 3.52 -5.44 -29.44
N GLU A 52 4.39 -5.07 -28.49
CA GLU A 52 5.84 -5.01 -28.69
C GLU A 52 6.48 -6.41 -28.69
N GLN A 53 5.86 -7.35 -27.96
CA GLN A 53 6.29 -8.74 -27.91
C GLN A 53 5.09 -9.67 -28.08
N THR A 54 5.34 -10.84 -28.68
CA THR A 54 4.32 -11.90 -28.78
C THR A 54 4.21 -12.63 -27.44
N PRO A 55 3.02 -12.69 -26.82
CA PRO A 55 2.85 -13.43 -25.57
C PRO A 55 2.96 -14.94 -25.81
N PRO A 56 3.41 -15.72 -24.80
CA PRO A 56 3.48 -17.18 -24.90
C PRO A 56 2.09 -17.84 -25.01
N SER A 57 1.05 -17.13 -24.57
CA SER A 57 -0.37 -17.48 -24.70
C SER A 57 -1.19 -16.18 -24.66
N LEU A 58 -2.30 -16.12 -25.38
CA LEU A 58 -3.21 -14.96 -25.31
C LEU A 58 -3.94 -14.87 -23.96
N ARG A 59 -3.95 -15.96 -23.18
CA ARG A 59 -4.53 -16.04 -21.83
C ARG A 59 -3.45 -16.42 -20.83
N LEU A 60 -3.25 -15.59 -19.81
CA LEU A 60 -2.23 -15.79 -18.77
C LEU A 60 -2.85 -15.69 -17.38
N THR A 61 -2.29 -16.36 -16.38
CA THR A 61 -2.65 -16.15 -14.98
C THR A 61 -1.44 -16.24 -14.06
N SER A 62 -1.39 -15.47 -12.97
CA SER A 62 -0.27 -15.48 -12.03
C SER A 62 -0.69 -15.05 -10.62
N SER A 63 0.16 -15.39 -9.63
CA SER A 63 0.20 -14.75 -8.31
C SER A 63 1.45 -13.89 -8.25
N GLN A 64 1.31 -12.59 -8.52
CA GLN A 64 2.44 -11.67 -8.64
C GLN A 64 2.77 -11.03 -7.29
N LYS A 65 4.02 -11.20 -6.84
CA LYS A 65 4.60 -10.38 -5.77
C LYS A 65 4.58 -8.92 -6.21
N SER A 66 3.99 -8.06 -5.39
CA SER A 66 3.83 -6.64 -5.70
C SER A 66 4.41 -5.80 -4.56
N PHE A 67 5.01 -4.67 -4.90
CA PHE A 67 5.52 -3.71 -3.93
C PHE A 67 5.01 -2.29 -4.21
N ARG A 68 4.41 -1.65 -3.22
CA ARG A 68 3.91 -0.26 -3.28
C ARG A 68 4.65 0.62 -2.28
N THR A 69 5.38 1.60 -2.80
CA THR A 69 6.11 2.58 -1.97
C THR A 69 5.20 3.65 -1.38
N THR A 70 4.05 3.90 -2.01
CA THR A 70 3.04 4.88 -1.57
C THR A 70 2.44 4.49 -0.23
N ASP A 71 2.37 3.18 0.04
CA ASP A 71 1.64 2.64 1.18
C ASP A 71 2.56 2.46 2.39
N ILE A 72 3.85 2.83 2.27
CA ILE A 72 4.84 2.68 3.35
C ILE A 72 4.32 3.32 4.62
N ASP A 73 3.85 4.56 4.58
CA ASP A 73 3.49 5.28 5.81
C ASP A 73 2.17 4.80 6.44
N GLU A 74 1.30 4.15 5.66
CA GLU A 74 0.01 3.58 6.09
C GLU A 74 0.13 2.19 6.72
N VAL A 75 1.22 1.46 6.44
CA VAL A 75 1.47 0.14 7.04
C VAL A 75 1.40 0.22 8.56
N GLY A 76 0.64 -0.71 9.15
CA GLY A 76 0.29 -0.74 10.57
C GLY A 76 -1.22 -0.61 10.81
N ASP A 77 -1.95 -0.09 9.83
CA ASP A 77 -3.41 -0.02 9.83
C ASP A 77 -4.07 -1.41 9.64
N HIS A 78 -5.30 -1.48 9.12
CA HIS A 78 -6.01 -2.75 8.96
C HIS A 78 -5.88 -3.39 7.57
N LYS A 79 -5.37 -2.66 6.55
CA LYS A 79 -5.52 -3.06 5.15
C LYS A 79 -4.32 -2.76 4.24
N HIS A 80 -3.43 -1.84 4.60
CA HIS A 80 -2.32 -1.42 3.75
C HIS A 80 -1.07 -2.27 3.97
N LEU A 81 -0.39 -2.55 2.86
CA LEU A 81 0.80 -3.38 2.78
C LEU A 81 1.79 -2.72 1.83
N THR A 82 3.07 -2.79 2.12
CA THR A 82 4.09 -2.44 1.13
C THR A 82 4.30 -3.61 0.18
N PHE A 83 4.45 -4.82 0.72
CA PHE A 83 4.53 -6.06 -0.05
C PHE A 83 3.20 -6.82 0.03
N PHE A 84 2.68 -7.28 -1.09
CA PHE A 84 1.49 -8.13 -1.14
C PHE A 84 1.47 -8.99 -2.40
N GLU A 85 0.57 -9.96 -2.46
CA GLU A 85 0.38 -10.78 -3.66
C GLU A 85 -0.86 -10.36 -4.43
N MET A 86 -0.71 -10.20 -5.74
CA MET A 86 -1.79 -9.87 -6.65
C MET A 86 -2.09 -11.08 -7.55
N LEU A 87 -3.26 -11.68 -7.34
CA LEU A 87 -3.79 -12.76 -8.16
C LEU A 87 -4.44 -12.16 -9.40
N GLY A 88 -3.95 -12.51 -10.58
CA GLY A 88 -4.42 -11.93 -11.84
C GLY A 88 -4.68 -12.98 -12.92
N ASN A 89 -5.74 -12.77 -13.68
CA ASN A 89 -5.94 -13.33 -15.00
C ASN A 89 -5.87 -12.23 -16.06
N PHE A 90 -5.26 -12.56 -17.20
CA PHE A 90 -4.95 -11.61 -18.26
C PHE A 90 -5.42 -12.16 -19.61
N SER A 91 -6.03 -11.30 -20.42
CA SER A 91 -6.42 -11.56 -21.81
C SER A 91 -5.69 -10.56 -22.71
N ILE A 92 -4.85 -11.04 -23.61
CA ILE A 92 -4.11 -10.21 -24.57
C ILE A 92 -4.79 -10.32 -25.93
N GLY A 93 -5.73 -9.42 -26.22
CA GLY A 93 -6.47 -9.43 -27.48
C GLY A 93 -7.33 -10.67 -27.73
N ASP A 94 -7.80 -11.35 -26.67
CA ASP A 94 -8.67 -12.53 -26.75
C ASP A 94 -10.08 -12.20 -26.26
N TYR A 95 -10.50 -12.66 -25.06
CA TYR A 95 -11.79 -12.29 -24.48
C TYR A 95 -11.75 -10.90 -23.83
N PHE A 96 -12.92 -10.29 -23.59
CA PHE A 96 -13.04 -8.95 -23.02
C PHE A 96 -14.03 -8.91 -21.84
N LYS A 97 -14.86 -7.86 -21.73
CA LYS A 97 -15.69 -7.56 -20.53
C LYS A 97 -16.61 -8.70 -20.10
N ASP A 98 -17.41 -9.22 -21.03
CA ASP A 98 -18.43 -10.27 -20.80
C ASP A 98 -17.83 -11.50 -20.11
N VAL A 99 -16.76 -12.04 -20.70
CA VAL A 99 -16.07 -13.22 -20.18
C VAL A 99 -15.28 -12.91 -18.91
N ALA A 100 -14.64 -11.74 -18.82
CA ALA A 100 -13.88 -11.34 -17.64
C ALA A 100 -14.78 -11.25 -16.40
N ILE A 101 -15.92 -10.57 -16.54
CA ILE A 101 -16.92 -10.41 -15.49
C ILE A 101 -17.51 -11.76 -15.11
N ALA A 102 -17.88 -12.60 -16.09
CA ALA A 102 -18.43 -13.93 -15.83
C ALA A 102 -17.46 -14.83 -15.06
N PHE A 103 -16.17 -14.86 -15.45
CA PHE A 103 -15.15 -15.62 -14.73
C PHE A 103 -14.91 -15.10 -13.32
N ALA A 104 -14.85 -13.78 -13.15
CA ALA A 104 -14.67 -13.20 -11.83
C ALA A 104 -15.83 -13.55 -10.90
N TRP A 105 -17.07 -13.41 -11.39
CA TRP A 105 -18.28 -13.75 -10.64
C TRP A 105 -18.36 -15.24 -10.29
N GLU A 106 -18.04 -16.10 -11.23
CA GLU A 106 -18.04 -17.55 -11.01
C GLU A 106 -17.00 -17.94 -9.95
N LEU A 107 -15.78 -17.41 -10.02
CA LEU A 107 -14.77 -17.70 -9.00
C LEU A 107 -15.25 -17.27 -7.61
N VAL A 108 -15.71 -16.02 -7.44
CA VAL A 108 -16.07 -15.51 -6.12
C VAL A 108 -17.31 -16.19 -5.53
N THR A 109 -18.30 -16.54 -6.36
CA THR A 109 -19.55 -17.15 -5.87
C THR A 109 -19.54 -18.68 -5.84
N GLN A 110 -18.85 -19.34 -6.77
CA GLN A 110 -18.90 -20.80 -6.92
C GLN A 110 -17.65 -21.50 -6.39
N VAL A 111 -16.47 -20.89 -6.48
CA VAL A 111 -15.23 -21.50 -5.97
C VAL A 111 -14.95 -21.05 -4.54
N PHE A 112 -15.05 -19.75 -4.31
CA PHE A 112 -14.87 -19.14 -2.99
C PHE A 112 -16.12 -19.16 -2.13
N HIS A 113 -17.28 -19.51 -2.72
CA HIS A 113 -18.56 -19.62 -2.03
C HIS A 113 -18.96 -18.34 -1.26
N LEU A 114 -18.56 -17.17 -1.76
CA LEU A 114 -19.00 -15.91 -1.17
C LEU A 114 -20.49 -15.69 -1.44
N PRO A 115 -21.28 -15.28 -0.43
CA PRO A 115 -22.69 -14.99 -0.63
C PRO A 115 -22.88 -13.84 -1.63
N ALA A 116 -23.59 -14.10 -2.73
CA ALA A 116 -23.83 -13.11 -3.78
C ALA A 116 -24.56 -11.85 -3.27
N ASP A 117 -25.35 -11.97 -2.21
CA ASP A 117 -26.06 -10.87 -1.56
C ASP A 117 -25.14 -9.95 -0.72
N ARG A 118 -23.89 -10.35 -0.50
CA ARG A 118 -22.83 -9.53 0.11
C ARG A 118 -21.87 -8.93 -0.90
N LEU A 119 -22.07 -9.17 -2.20
CA LEU A 119 -21.19 -8.63 -3.24
C LEU A 119 -21.80 -7.37 -3.84
N TYR A 120 -20.97 -6.35 -3.95
CA TYR A 120 -21.25 -5.09 -4.62
C TYR A 120 -20.26 -4.93 -5.76
N VAL A 121 -20.67 -4.25 -6.82
CA VAL A 121 -19.80 -3.99 -7.97
C VAL A 121 -19.76 -2.51 -8.30
N THR A 122 -18.61 -2.06 -8.78
CA THR A 122 -18.42 -0.68 -9.25
C THR A 122 -18.05 -0.71 -10.72
N VAL A 123 -18.44 0.31 -11.47
CA VAL A 123 -18.09 0.49 -12.89
C VAL A 123 -17.76 1.96 -13.16
N HIS A 124 -17.01 2.23 -14.22
CA HIS A 124 -16.74 3.59 -14.65
C HIS A 124 -18.03 4.33 -15.08
N LEU A 125 -18.13 5.63 -14.82
CA LEU A 125 -19.29 6.49 -15.13
C LEU A 125 -19.84 6.28 -16.54
N ASP A 126 -18.93 6.19 -17.51
CA ASP A 126 -19.24 6.11 -18.94
C ASP A 126 -19.21 4.67 -19.48
N ASP A 127 -18.95 3.66 -18.64
CA ASP A 127 -18.90 2.25 -19.06
C ASP A 127 -20.28 1.58 -18.94
N GLU A 128 -21.14 1.88 -19.93
CA GLU A 128 -22.48 1.28 -20.01
C GLU A 128 -22.43 -0.23 -20.27
N ASP A 129 -21.45 -0.71 -21.03
CA ASP A 129 -21.33 -2.14 -21.35
C ASP A 129 -21.14 -2.97 -20.07
N ALA A 130 -20.21 -2.56 -19.20
CA ALA A 130 -19.95 -3.26 -17.94
C ALA A 130 -21.19 -3.24 -17.02
N PHE A 131 -21.89 -2.11 -16.96
CA PHE A 131 -23.15 -2.00 -16.20
C PHE A 131 -24.21 -2.98 -16.70
N LEU A 132 -24.43 -3.04 -18.02
CA LEU A 132 -25.41 -3.93 -18.63
C LEU A 132 -25.03 -5.40 -18.43
N ILE A 133 -23.76 -5.77 -18.56
CA ILE A 133 -23.29 -7.15 -18.29
C ILE A 133 -23.60 -7.54 -16.83
N TRP A 134 -23.23 -6.69 -15.87
CA TRP A 134 -23.51 -6.96 -14.45
C TRP A 134 -25.00 -7.10 -14.15
N ARG A 135 -25.84 -6.22 -14.71
CA ARG A 135 -27.29 -6.21 -14.46
C ARG A 135 -28.02 -7.35 -15.18
N ASP A 136 -27.76 -7.53 -16.46
CA ASP A 136 -28.59 -8.36 -17.35
C ASP A 136 -28.05 -9.78 -17.51
N GLU A 137 -26.72 -9.94 -17.60
CA GLU A 137 -26.09 -11.23 -17.83
C GLU A 137 -25.73 -11.94 -16.51
N ILE A 138 -25.15 -11.20 -15.57
CA ILE A 138 -24.81 -11.74 -14.24
C ILE A 138 -26.01 -11.72 -13.29
N GLY A 139 -26.88 -10.71 -13.40
CA GLY A 139 -28.05 -10.57 -12.54
C GLY A 139 -27.77 -9.89 -11.19
N VAL A 140 -26.74 -9.05 -11.10
CA VAL A 140 -26.49 -8.24 -9.90
C VAL A 140 -27.61 -7.18 -9.79
N PRO A 141 -28.30 -7.07 -8.63
CA PRO A 141 -29.34 -6.06 -8.45
C PRO A 141 -28.77 -4.64 -8.61
N VAL A 142 -29.55 -3.76 -9.23
CA VAL A 142 -29.09 -2.39 -9.59
C VAL A 142 -28.68 -1.59 -8.35
N GLU A 143 -29.33 -1.81 -7.21
CA GLU A 143 -28.98 -1.22 -5.92
C GLU A 143 -27.57 -1.61 -5.39
N ARG A 144 -26.90 -2.58 -6.03
CA ARG A 144 -25.52 -3.01 -5.72
C ARG A 144 -24.51 -2.70 -6.84
N ILE A 145 -24.92 -1.97 -7.88
CA ILE A 145 -24.04 -1.55 -8.99
C ILE A 145 -23.81 -0.04 -8.89
N TYR A 146 -22.62 0.37 -8.47
CA TYR A 146 -22.26 1.78 -8.29
C TYR A 146 -21.40 2.29 -9.45
N ARG A 147 -21.52 3.59 -9.78
CA ARG A 147 -20.71 4.23 -10.83
C ARG A 147 -19.80 5.30 -10.27
N TYR A 148 -18.51 5.26 -10.61
CA TYR A 148 -17.52 6.26 -10.19
C TYR A 148 -16.69 6.79 -11.35
N GLY A 149 -16.07 7.96 -11.16
CA GLY A 149 -15.20 8.59 -12.16
C GLY A 149 -13.79 8.00 -12.23
N ASP A 150 -12.91 8.69 -12.96
CA ASP A 150 -11.51 8.27 -13.21
C ASP A 150 -10.70 7.98 -11.93
N LYS A 151 -11.02 8.62 -10.80
CA LYS A 151 -10.29 8.41 -9.54
C LYS A 151 -10.38 6.95 -9.06
N ASP A 152 -11.54 6.34 -9.26
CA ASP A 152 -11.92 5.06 -8.67
C ASP A 152 -12.01 3.95 -9.71
N ASN A 153 -12.65 4.21 -10.86
CA ASN A 153 -12.92 3.20 -11.88
C ASN A 153 -12.14 3.43 -13.19
N TRP A 154 -10.97 4.06 -13.11
CA TRP A 154 -10.01 4.09 -14.19
C TRP A 154 -8.63 3.67 -13.70
N TRP A 155 -8.09 2.60 -14.26
CA TRP A 155 -6.84 2.05 -13.79
C TRP A 155 -5.69 2.39 -14.74
N GLY A 156 -4.59 2.89 -14.16
CA GLY A 156 -3.30 3.03 -14.82
C GLY A 156 -3.00 4.42 -15.41
N PRO A 157 -1.87 4.54 -16.12
CA PRO A 157 -0.88 3.47 -16.34
C PRO A 157 -0.08 3.13 -15.08
N ALA A 158 0.47 1.91 -15.01
CA ALA A 158 1.46 1.58 -13.99
C ALA A 158 2.78 2.30 -14.31
N GLY A 159 3.08 3.39 -13.60
CA GLY A 159 4.27 4.22 -13.85
C GLY A 159 3.89 5.54 -14.53
N THR A 160 4.84 6.17 -15.20
CA THR A 160 4.61 7.48 -15.84
C THR A 160 3.87 7.38 -17.18
N GLU A 161 3.87 6.19 -17.80
CA GLU A 161 3.21 5.89 -19.07
C GLU A 161 2.88 4.39 -19.16
N GLY A 162 1.99 4.01 -20.09
CA GLY A 162 1.69 2.60 -20.38
C GLY A 162 0.21 2.28 -20.61
N PRO A 163 -0.15 0.98 -20.63
CA PRO A 163 -1.53 0.51 -20.78
C PRO A 163 -2.45 0.98 -19.66
N THR A 164 -3.68 1.36 -20.01
CA THR A 164 -4.71 1.88 -19.10
C THR A 164 -6.12 1.67 -19.68
N GLY A 165 -7.15 1.79 -18.86
CA GLY A 165 -8.55 1.72 -19.28
C GLY A 165 -9.54 1.85 -18.13
N PRO A 166 -10.85 1.91 -18.45
CA PRO A 166 -11.89 1.82 -17.43
C PRO A 166 -11.81 0.46 -16.73
N CYS A 167 -12.25 0.41 -15.48
CA CYS A 167 -12.27 -0.83 -14.72
C CYS A 167 -13.59 -1.01 -13.97
N SER A 168 -13.81 -2.24 -13.51
CA SER A 168 -14.93 -2.63 -12.66
C SER A 168 -14.41 -3.41 -11.46
N GLU A 169 -14.85 -3.08 -10.26
CA GLU A 169 -14.33 -3.70 -9.04
C GLU A 169 -15.42 -4.45 -8.28
N ILE A 170 -15.08 -5.63 -7.76
CA ILE A 170 -15.93 -6.42 -6.87
C ILE A 170 -15.57 -6.08 -5.43
N HIS A 171 -16.58 -5.73 -4.65
CA HIS A 171 -16.49 -5.39 -3.24
C HIS A 171 -17.26 -6.39 -2.38
N TYR A 172 -16.68 -6.77 -1.24
CA TYR A 172 -17.35 -7.59 -0.24
C TYR A 172 -17.88 -6.73 0.91
N ASP A 173 -19.16 -6.88 1.24
CA ASP A 173 -19.81 -6.25 2.38
C ASP A 173 -19.57 -7.05 3.68
N GLY A 174 -18.70 -6.50 4.53
CA GLY A 174 -18.38 -7.03 5.85
C GLY A 174 -19.49 -6.89 6.89
N GLY A 175 -20.51 -6.06 6.63
CA GLY A 175 -21.64 -5.83 7.53
C GLY A 175 -21.87 -4.35 7.88
N ALA A 176 -23.12 -4.01 8.15
CA ALA A 176 -23.53 -2.63 8.44
C ALA A 176 -22.94 -2.08 9.76
N ASP A 177 -22.52 -2.94 10.69
CA ASP A 177 -21.84 -2.60 11.93
C ASP A 177 -20.47 -1.95 11.71
N LYS A 178 -19.83 -2.21 10.55
CA LYS A 178 -18.59 -1.57 10.10
C LYS A 178 -18.83 -0.33 9.21
N GLY A 179 -20.09 0.02 8.98
CA GLY A 179 -20.49 1.09 8.07
C GLY A 179 -20.42 2.49 8.69
N CYS A 180 -20.21 3.51 7.85
CA CYS A 180 -20.20 4.92 8.26
C CYS A 180 -21.58 5.60 8.18
N GLY A 181 -22.66 4.83 7.97
CA GLY A 181 -24.03 5.34 7.85
C GLY A 181 -24.91 4.48 6.95
N PRO A 182 -26.13 4.95 6.64
CA PRO A 182 -27.01 4.32 5.65
C PRO A 182 -26.33 4.26 4.28
N MET A 183 -26.69 3.24 3.48
CA MET A 183 -26.21 3.14 2.10
C MET A 183 -26.71 4.32 1.27
N VAL A 184 -25.85 4.86 0.41
CA VAL A 184 -26.24 5.84 -0.61
C VAL A 184 -26.85 5.11 -1.78
N GLU A 185 -27.98 5.61 -2.31
CA GLU A 185 -28.56 5.06 -3.54
C GLU A 185 -27.60 5.29 -4.74
N PRO A 186 -27.38 4.27 -5.61
CA PRO A 186 -26.42 4.39 -6.71
C PRO A 186 -26.64 5.59 -7.65
N ASP A 187 -27.90 5.95 -7.91
CA ASP A 187 -28.24 7.10 -8.77
C ASP A 187 -27.82 8.44 -8.14
N VAL A 188 -27.92 8.55 -6.81
CA VAL A 188 -27.48 9.75 -6.07
C VAL A 188 -25.96 9.87 -6.14
N LEU A 189 -25.25 8.77 -5.88
CA LEU A 189 -23.79 8.75 -5.98
C LEU A 189 -23.33 9.06 -7.41
N THR A 190 -23.97 8.46 -8.42
CA THR A 190 -23.66 8.70 -9.83
C THR A 190 -23.84 10.17 -10.21
N ALA A 191 -24.89 10.83 -9.72
CA ALA A 191 -25.12 12.26 -9.96
C ALA A 191 -24.02 13.13 -9.35
N LEU A 192 -23.57 12.82 -8.12
CA LEU A 192 -22.46 13.52 -7.47
C LEU A 192 -21.14 13.31 -8.22
N GLN A 193 -20.86 12.08 -8.65
CA GLN A 193 -19.65 11.75 -9.42
C GLN A 193 -19.61 12.48 -10.76
N ARG A 194 -20.75 12.61 -11.45
CA ARG A 194 -20.86 13.43 -12.68
C ARG A 194 -20.65 14.90 -12.40
N GLN A 195 -21.22 15.42 -11.30
CA GLN A 195 -21.01 16.80 -10.89
C GLN A 195 -19.53 17.07 -10.59
N GLU A 196 -18.84 16.18 -9.88
CA GLU A 196 -17.40 16.28 -9.62
C GLU A 196 -16.60 16.33 -10.93
N ARG A 197 -16.89 15.42 -11.87
CA ARG A 197 -16.23 15.41 -13.18
C ARG A 197 -16.46 16.70 -13.97
N ASP A 198 -17.69 17.20 -13.98
CA ASP A 198 -18.08 18.35 -14.80
C ASP A 198 -17.60 19.70 -14.20
N THR A 199 -17.46 19.78 -12.88
CA THR A 199 -17.05 21.01 -12.16
C THR A 199 -15.59 21.01 -11.73
N GLY A 200 -14.98 19.84 -11.57
CA GLY A 200 -13.68 19.66 -10.93
C GLY A 200 -13.69 19.85 -9.40
N GLU A 201 -14.86 20.06 -8.80
CA GLU A 201 -15.00 20.25 -7.35
C GLU A 201 -15.38 18.93 -6.67
N ALA A 202 -14.56 18.50 -5.71
CA ALA A 202 -14.80 17.28 -4.93
C ALA A 202 -16.17 17.33 -4.25
N GLN A 203 -16.98 16.30 -4.46
CA GLN A 203 -18.32 16.22 -3.87
C GLN A 203 -18.31 15.41 -2.58
N THR A 204 -19.02 15.89 -1.56
CA THR A 204 -19.22 15.11 -0.34
C THR A 204 -20.31 14.08 -0.57
N VAL A 205 -19.96 12.79 -0.49
CA VAL A 205 -20.92 11.69 -0.63
C VAL A 205 -21.59 11.40 0.72
N PRO A 206 -22.92 11.53 0.84
CA PRO A 206 -23.59 11.43 2.14
C PRO A 206 -23.96 9.98 2.47
N GLY A 207 -23.09 9.26 3.17
CA GLY A 207 -23.38 7.93 3.69
C GLY A 207 -22.37 6.88 3.26
N CYS A 208 -22.76 5.61 3.38
CA CYS A 208 -21.90 4.46 3.12
C CYS A 208 -22.03 4.02 1.65
N HIS A 209 -20.91 3.66 1.03
CA HIS A 209 -20.84 3.18 -0.35
C HIS A 209 -19.57 2.32 -0.54
N PRO A 210 -19.45 1.53 -1.62
CA PRO A 210 -18.33 0.60 -1.80
C PRO A 210 -16.91 1.20 -1.64
N ASN A 211 -16.70 2.43 -2.12
CA ASN A 211 -15.40 3.11 -2.06
C ASN A 211 -15.28 4.11 -0.88
N CYS A 212 -16.10 4.00 0.17
CA CYS A 212 -15.86 4.82 1.37
C CYS A 212 -14.64 4.32 2.15
N ASP A 213 -13.97 5.24 2.85
CA ASP A 213 -12.84 4.89 3.75
C ASP A 213 -13.26 4.13 5.02
N CYS A 214 -14.54 3.78 5.11
CA CYS A 214 -15.12 2.93 6.14
C CYS A 214 -14.56 1.48 6.05
N GLU A 215 -14.66 0.70 7.14
CA GLU A 215 -14.17 -0.70 7.16
C GLU A 215 -15.20 -1.72 6.65
N ARG A 216 -16.36 -1.26 6.17
CA ARG A 216 -17.45 -2.12 5.72
C ARG A 216 -17.13 -2.84 4.43
N PHE A 217 -16.59 -2.14 3.45
CA PHE A 217 -16.38 -2.69 2.12
C PHE A 217 -14.90 -3.02 1.91
N VAL A 218 -14.65 -4.25 1.48
CA VAL A 218 -13.32 -4.68 1.04
C VAL A 218 -13.36 -4.79 -0.47
N GLU A 219 -12.62 -3.92 -1.16
CA GLU A 219 -12.31 -4.06 -2.59
C GLU A 219 -11.52 -5.36 -2.77
N LEU A 220 -12.21 -6.39 -3.27
CA LEU A 220 -11.71 -7.75 -3.39
C LEU A 220 -10.92 -7.91 -4.69
N TRP A 221 -11.48 -7.46 -5.81
CA TRP A 221 -10.94 -7.73 -7.14
C TRP A 221 -11.24 -6.61 -8.12
N ASN A 222 -10.20 -6.07 -8.76
CA ASN A 222 -10.32 -5.09 -9.83
C ASN A 222 -10.18 -5.76 -11.21
N LEU A 223 -11.13 -5.48 -12.12
CA LEU A 223 -11.19 -5.95 -13.51
C LEU A 223 -10.97 -4.77 -14.45
N VAL A 224 -9.77 -4.65 -15.00
CA VAL A 224 -9.35 -3.55 -15.88
C VAL A 224 -9.55 -3.93 -17.34
N PHE A 225 -10.30 -3.10 -18.06
CA PHE A 225 -10.58 -3.26 -19.48
C PHE A 225 -9.61 -2.38 -20.27
N MET A 226 -8.39 -2.89 -20.47
CA MET A 226 -7.31 -2.17 -21.15
C MET A 226 -7.69 -1.85 -22.59
N GLN A 227 -7.70 -0.56 -22.90
CA GLN A 227 -8.09 -0.03 -24.21
C GLN A 227 -7.09 1.00 -24.74
N PHE A 228 -6.33 1.64 -23.87
CA PHE A 228 -5.48 2.78 -24.24
C PHE A 228 -4.05 2.60 -23.74
N TYR A 229 -3.12 3.16 -24.48
CA TYR A 229 -1.81 3.58 -23.99
C TYR A 229 -1.90 5.04 -23.58
N GLN A 230 -1.44 5.38 -22.37
CA GLN A 230 -1.34 6.77 -21.91
C GLN A 230 0.13 7.20 -21.88
N ASP A 231 0.42 8.32 -22.56
CA ASP A 231 1.75 8.92 -22.59
C ASP A 231 2.03 9.80 -21.34
N PRO A 232 3.26 10.31 -21.15
CA PRO A 232 3.60 11.16 -20.01
C PRO A 232 2.87 12.52 -20.00
N GLN A 233 2.27 12.94 -21.11
CA GLN A 233 1.43 14.13 -21.22
C GLN A 233 -0.05 13.84 -20.98
N ARG A 234 -0.39 12.60 -20.61
CA ARG A 234 -1.74 12.07 -20.36
C ARG A 234 -2.62 11.95 -21.62
N ASN A 235 -2.03 11.99 -22.82
CA ASN A 235 -2.78 11.66 -24.03
C ASN A 235 -2.99 10.15 -24.11
N ARG A 236 -4.20 9.73 -24.50
CA ARG A 236 -4.60 8.33 -24.61
C ARG A 236 -4.70 7.93 -26.10
N THR A 237 -3.98 6.90 -26.51
CA THR A 237 -4.05 6.31 -27.86
C THR A 237 -4.54 4.85 -27.76
N PRO A 238 -5.30 4.33 -28.74
CA PRO A 238 -5.78 2.95 -28.66
C PRO A 238 -4.64 1.92 -28.64
N LEU A 239 -4.75 0.90 -27.79
CA LEU A 239 -3.89 -0.29 -27.84
C LEU A 239 -4.16 -1.10 -29.12
N PRO A 240 -3.22 -1.98 -29.55
CA PRO A 240 -3.41 -2.82 -30.73
C PRO A 240 -4.67 -3.69 -30.69
N ALA A 241 -5.06 -4.14 -29.49
CA ALA A 241 -6.30 -4.88 -29.25
C ALA A 241 -6.82 -4.61 -27.83
N PRO A 242 -8.16 -4.49 -27.63
CA PRO A 242 -8.75 -4.49 -26.31
C PRO A 242 -8.33 -5.74 -25.54
N SER A 243 -7.97 -5.55 -24.28
CA SER A 243 -7.35 -6.58 -23.45
C SER A 243 -7.88 -6.52 -22.02
N VAL A 244 -7.70 -7.58 -21.26
CA VAL A 244 -8.13 -7.65 -19.84
C VAL A 244 -6.91 -7.81 -18.96
N ASP A 245 -6.87 -7.01 -17.92
CA ASP A 245 -5.99 -7.15 -16.77
C ASP A 245 -6.86 -7.24 -15.52
N THR A 246 -6.49 -8.07 -14.56
CA THR A 246 -7.21 -8.13 -13.29
C THR A 246 -6.24 -8.26 -12.14
N GLY A 247 -6.66 -7.78 -10.96
CA GLY A 247 -5.89 -7.91 -9.74
C GLY A 247 -6.79 -8.11 -8.53
N MET A 248 -6.70 -9.28 -7.91
CA MET A 248 -7.26 -9.59 -6.60
C MET A 248 -6.12 -9.62 -5.58
N GLY A 249 -6.24 -8.84 -4.51
CA GLY A 249 -5.28 -8.89 -3.41
C GLY A 249 -5.45 -10.18 -2.62
N LEU A 250 -4.43 -11.05 -2.60
CA LEU A 250 -4.50 -12.34 -1.90
C LEU A 250 -4.83 -12.14 -0.41
N GLU A 251 -4.16 -11.20 0.24
CA GLU A 251 -4.35 -10.91 1.66
C GLU A 251 -5.77 -10.43 1.95
N ARG A 252 -6.35 -9.58 1.08
CA ARG A 252 -7.73 -9.12 1.22
C ARG A 252 -8.72 -10.26 1.02
N ALA A 253 -8.49 -11.12 0.02
CA ALA A 253 -9.30 -12.32 -0.17
C ALA A 253 -9.22 -13.26 1.04
N ALA A 254 -8.04 -13.43 1.62
CA ALA A 254 -7.84 -14.23 2.83
C ALA A 254 -8.62 -13.66 4.04
N VAL A 255 -8.65 -12.33 4.22
CA VAL A 255 -9.47 -11.69 5.27
C VAL A 255 -10.92 -12.11 5.15
N VAL A 256 -11.51 -11.98 3.95
CA VAL A 256 -12.91 -12.32 3.70
C VAL A 256 -13.14 -13.83 3.89
N LEU A 257 -12.30 -14.68 3.30
CA LEU A 257 -12.49 -16.13 3.28
C LEU A 257 -12.14 -16.85 4.59
N GLN A 258 -11.53 -16.14 5.53
CA GLN A 258 -11.25 -16.63 6.88
C GLN A 258 -12.09 -15.95 7.94
N GLY A 259 -12.94 -14.98 7.56
CA GLY A 259 -13.77 -14.22 8.49
C GLY A 259 -12.95 -13.42 9.49
N LYS A 260 -11.82 -12.84 9.05
CA LYS A 260 -10.94 -12.00 9.87
C LYS A 260 -11.33 -10.54 9.78
N ASN A 261 -10.86 -9.73 10.73
CA ASN A 261 -11.16 -8.30 10.74
C ASN A 261 -10.15 -7.48 9.96
N ASN A 262 -8.89 -7.92 9.94
CA ASN A 262 -7.81 -7.25 9.23
C ASN A 262 -6.83 -8.28 8.67
N ILE A 263 -5.96 -7.82 7.77
CA ILE A 263 -4.99 -8.66 7.04
C ILE A 263 -4.00 -9.38 7.97
N TYR A 264 -3.68 -8.81 9.13
CA TYR A 264 -2.66 -9.33 10.05
C TYR A 264 -3.16 -10.50 10.90
N GLU A 265 -4.47 -10.71 10.94
CA GLU A 265 -5.11 -11.86 11.60
C GLU A 265 -5.23 -13.09 10.70
N THR A 266 -4.92 -12.95 9.40
CA THR A 266 -4.97 -14.05 8.44
C THR A 266 -3.83 -15.02 8.67
N ASP A 267 -3.97 -16.25 8.17
CA ASP A 267 -2.90 -17.26 8.21
C ASP A 267 -1.58 -16.81 7.56
N LEU A 268 -1.65 -15.88 6.60
CA LEU A 268 -0.48 -15.29 5.91
C LEU A 268 0.39 -14.41 6.82
N PHE A 269 -0.17 -13.90 7.93
CA PHE A 269 0.50 -12.98 8.85
C PHE A 269 0.55 -13.47 10.29
N ALA A 270 -0.45 -14.23 10.73
CA ALA A 270 -0.58 -14.66 12.12
C ALA A 270 0.71 -15.32 12.67
N PRO A 271 1.41 -16.22 11.94
CA PRO A 271 2.69 -16.79 12.41
C PRO A 271 3.79 -15.73 12.59
N ILE A 272 3.81 -14.70 11.73
CA ILE A 272 4.80 -13.63 11.80
C ILE A 272 4.50 -12.72 12.99
N ILE A 273 3.23 -12.32 13.16
CA ILE A 273 2.76 -11.53 14.31
C ILE A 273 3.04 -12.26 15.62
N GLU A 274 2.73 -13.56 15.69
CA GLU A 274 3.00 -14.39 16.85
C GLU A 274 4.49 -14.39 17.19
N ARG A 275 5.37 -14.45 16.18
CA ARG A 275 6.81 -14.38 16.41
C ARG A 275 7.23 -13.05 17.04
N VAL A 276 6.67 -11.93 16.59
CA VAL A 276 6.96 -10.62 17.20
C VAL A 276 6.43 -10.58 18.64
N CYS A 277 5.21 -11.08 18.88
CA CYS A 277 4.63 -11.17 20.24
C CYS A 277 5.49 -12.00 21.19
N GLN A 278 6.06 -13.12 20.73
CA GLN A 278 6.96 -13.95 21.53
C GLN A 278 8.25 -13.21 21.92
N LEU A 279 8.77 -12.37 21.03
CA LEU A 279 9.99 -11.60 21.28
C LEU A 279 9.74 -10.43 22.25
N THR A 280 8.57 -9.79 22.16
CA THR A 280 8.23 -8.61 22.97
C THR A 280 7.56 -8.96 24.29
N GLY A 281 6.93 -10.15 24.39
CA GLY A 281 6.03 -10.51 25.48
C GLY A 281 4.68 -9.77 25.46
N LYS A 282 4.40 -8.98 24.40
CA LYS A 282 3.17 -8.21 24.24
C LYS A 282 2.15 -8.99 23.40
N PRO A 283 0.94 -9.24 23.90
CA PRO A 283 -0.11 -9.93 23.14
C PRO A 283 -0.76 -9.01 22.10
N TYR A 284 -1.07 -9.57 20.92
CA TYR A 284 -1.84 -8.89 19.88
C TYR A 284 -3.34 -8.81 20.22
N GLY A 285 -3.98 -7.70 19.89
CA GLY A 285 -5.42 -7.45 20.10
C GLY A 285 -5.75 -6.87 21.47
N VAL A 286 -4.76 -6.41 22.24
CA VAL A 286 -4.95 -5.89 23.60
C VAL A 286 -4.76 -4.38 23.67
N ASP A 287 -3.67 -3.87 23.07
CA ASP A 287 -3.34 -2.45 23.06
C ASP A 287 -3.18 -1.95 21.61
N PRO A 288 -3.93 -0.93 21.17
CA PRO A 288 -3.88 -0.48 19.78
C PRO A 288 -2.53 0.08 19.32
N GLU A 289 -1.74 0.69 20.21
CA GLU A 289 -0.42 1.22 19.86
C GLU A 289 0.59 0.09 19.67
N ASP A 290 0.54 -0.90 20.57
CA ASP A 290 1.33 -2.12 20.44
C ASP A 290 0.93 -2.91 19.19
N ASP A 291 -0.36 -3.06 18.92
CA ASP A 291 -0.87 -3.75 17.73
C ASP A 291 -0.36 -3.10 16.45
N TYR A 292 -0.42 -1.76 16.36
CA TYR A 292 0.13 -1.02 15.23
C TYR A 292 1.63 -1.33 15.05
N ALA A 293 2.41 -1.26 16.12
CA ALA A 293 3.85 -1.54 16.05
C ALA A 293 4.15 -3.01 15.69
N LEU A 294 3.38 -3.97 16.22
CA LEU A 294 3.50 -5.41 15.90
C LEU A 294 3.27 -5.65 14.40
N ARG A 295 2.23 -5.01 13.83
CA ARG A 295 1.88 -5.07 12.40
C ARG A 295 2.99 -4.50 11.52
N VAL A 296 3.50 -3.32 11.89
CA VAL A 296 4.61 -2.66 11.17
C VAL A 296 5.85 -3.55 11.13
N VAL A 297 6.21 -4.17 12.25
CA VAL A 297 7.36 -5.09 12.31
C VAL A 297 7.15 -6.31 11.40
N ALA A 298 5.98 -6.95 11.48
CA ALA A 298 5.68 -8.14 10.70
C ALA A 298 5.65 -7.86 9.19
N GLU A 299 5.00 -6.77 8.77
CA GLU A 299 4.90 -6.37 7.36
C GLU A 299 6.26 -6.03 6.77
N HIS A 300 7.05 -5.19 7.43
CA HIS A 300 8.36 -4.79 6.90
C HIS A 300 9.38 -5.92 6.94
N ALA A 301 9.29 -6.85 7.90
CA ALA A 301 10.10 -8.07 7.86
C ALA A 301 9.79 -8.91 6.62
N ARG A 302 8.50 -9.04 6.27
CA ARG A 302 8.06 -9.73 5.05
C ARG A 302 8.55 -9.01 3.80
N ALA A 303 8.26 -7.72 3.70
CA ALA A 303 8.63 -6.90 2.56
C ALA A 303 10.15 -6.84 2.33
N ALA A 304 10.95 -6.67 3.38
CA ALA A 304 12.40 -6.70 3.30
C ALA A 304 12.94 -8.06 2.84
N SER A 305 12.37 -9.16 3.36
CA SER A 305 12.79 -10.52 2.99
C SER A 305 12.62 -10.78 1.48
N PHE A 306 11.49 -10.36 0.91
CA PHE A 306 11.23 -10.51 -0.52
C PHE A 306 12.09 -9.58 -1.38
N LEU A 307 12.26 -8.31 -1.00
CA LEU A 307 13.14 -7.39 -1.72
C LEU A 307 14.58 -7.89 -1.76
N ILE A 308 15.11 -8.40 -0.64
CA ILE A 308 16.47 -8.96 -0.59
C ILE A 308 16.54 -10.28 -1.35
N GLY A 309 15.49 -11.11 -1.29
CA GLY A 309 15.36 -12.33 -2.07
C GLY A 309 15.44 -12.09 -3.58
N ASP A 310 14.90 -10.96 -4.05
CA ASP A 310 14.99 -10.49 -5.43
C ASP A 310 16.29 -9.71 -5.73
N GLY A 311 17.21 -9.58 -4.77
CA GLY A 311 18.56 -9.04 -4.96
C GLY A 311 18.74 -7.56 -4.58
N VAL A 312 17.76 -6.92 -3.95
CA VAL A 312 17.92 -5.55 -3.45
C VAL A 312 18.81 -5.54 -2.20
N VAL A 313 19.74 -4.58 -2.13
CA VAL A 313 20.62 -4.36 -0.97
C VAL A 313 20.43 -2.95 -0.40
N PRO A 314 20.50 -2.75 0.93
CA PRO A 314 20.34 -1.44 1.55
C PRO A 314 21.33 -0.40 1.00
N GLY A 315 20.83 0.78 0.65
CA GLY A 315 21.58 1.86 -0.01
C GLY A 315 21.07 3.24 0.35
N ASN A 316 21.71 4.30 -0.17
CA ASN A 316 21.30 5.69 0.06
C ASN A 316 20.36 6.22 -1.04
N GLU A 317 20.18 5.47 -2.13
CA GLU A 317 19.42 5.91 -3.30
C GLU A 317 18.55 4.78 -3.86
N GLY A 318 17.52 5.15 -4.61
CA GLY A 318 16.66 4.24 -5.37
C GLY A 318 16.09 3.09 -4.53
N ARG A 319 16.14 1.87 -5.07
CA ARG A 319 15.58 0.65 -4.45
C ARG A 319 16.23 0.36 -3.09
N GLY A 320 17.54 0.58 -3.00
CA GLY A 320 18.30 0.34 -1.77
C GLY A 320 17.91 1.28 -0.63
N TYR A 321 17.56 2.53 -0.95
CA TYR A 321 17.02 3.47 0.04
C TYR A 321 15.66 3.02 0.56
N VAL A 322 14.76 2.57 -0.32
CA VAL A 322 13.45 2.04 0.09
C VAL A 322 13.60 0.85 1.02
N LEU A 323 14.43 -0.14 0.64
CA LEU A 323 14.71 -1.31 1.49
C LEU A 323 15.27 -0.88 2.86
N ARG A 324 16.23 0.05 2.88
CA ARG A 324 16.77 0.59 4.12
C ARG A 324 15.67 1.24 4.98
N ARG A 325 14.82 2.07 4.38
CA ARG A 325 13.75 2.79 5.07
C ARG A 325 12.80 1.82 5.78
N ILE A 326 12.33 0.78 5.09
CA ILE A 326 11.41 -0.20 5.69
C ILE A 326 12.08 -1.03 6.80
N ILE A 327 13.34 -1.44 6.63
CA ILE A 327 14.10 -2.15 7.68
C ILE A 327 14.23 -1.27 8.92
N ARG A 328 14.63 -0.01 8.76
CA ARG A 328 14.79 0.92 9.89
C ARG A 328 13.46 1.26 10.56
N ARG A 329 12.37 1.37 9.80
CA ARG A 329 11.02 1.55 10.37
C ARG A 329 10.61 0.33 11.19
N ALA A 330 10.87 -0.89 10.72
CA ALA A 330 10.65 -2.10 11.50
C ALA A 330 11.44 -2.09 12.82
N ILE A 331 12.74 -1.76 12.76
CA ILE A 331 13.60 -1.70 13.96
C ILE A 331 13.11 -0.66 14.95
N ARG A 332 12.73 0.54 14.48
CA ARG A 332 12.18 1.61 15.32
C ARG A 332 10.92 1.14 16.06
N HIS A 333 9.97 0.53 15.36
CA HIS A 333 8.75 0.00 15.99
C HIS A 333 9.04 -1.18 16.93
N GLY A 334 10.02 -2.03 16.61
CA GLY A 334 10.51 -3.05 17.54
C GLY A 334 11.05 -2.46 18.84
N ARG A 335 11.82 -1.35 18.77
CA ARG A 335 12.30 -0.63 19.98
C ARG A 335 11.16 -0.04 20.81
N LEU A 336 10.12 0.50 20.17
CA LEU A 336 8.91 0.97 20.89
C LEU A 336 8.22 -0.18 21.65
N LEU A 337 8.33 -1.41 21.15
CA LEU A 337 7.84 -2.62 21.80
C LEU A 337 8.82 -3.18 22.85
N GLY A 338 9.98 -2.56 23.06
CA GLY A 338 11.00 -2.98 24.03
C GLY A 338 12.08 -3.92 23.50
N LEU A 339 12.24 -4.03 22.17
CA LEU A 339 13.30 -4.85 21.55
C LEU A 339 14.58 -4.02 21.36
N ASP A 340 15.48 -4.10 22.34
CA ASP A 340 16.77 -3.36 22.30
C ASP A 340 17.90 -4.11 21.57
N GLN A 341 17.75 -5.42 21.38
CA GLN A 341 18.73 -6.28 20.72
C GLN A 341 18.29 -6.65 19.29
N PRO A 342 19.22 -7.02 18.38
CA PRO A 342 18.86 -7.43 17.02
C PRO A 342 17.83 -8.57 17.00
N PHE A 343 16.71 -8.34 16.33
CA PHE A 343 15.55 -9.24 16.35
C PHE A 343 14.98 -9.51 14.96
N LEU A 344 15.18 -8.61 13.99
CA LEU A 344 14.44 -8.63 12.73
C LEU A 344 14.76 -9.87 11.89
N SER A 345 15.99 -10.37 11.96
CA SER A 345 16.39 -11.64 11.33
C SER A 345 15.60 -12.85 11.85
N GLN A 346 15.21 -12.85 13.13
CA GLN A 346 14.42 -13.94 13.72
C GLN A 346 12.95 -13.90 13.27
N VAL A 347 12.44 -12.72 12.94
CA VAL A 347 11.11 -12.54 12.33
C VAL A 347 11.16 -12.94 10.86
N ALA A 348 12.22 -12.52 10.14
CA ALA A 348 12.45 -12.89 8.75
C ALA A 348 12.56 -14.42 8.57
N GLU A 349 13.20 -15.16 9.48
CA GLU A 349 13.23 -16.63 9.45
C GLU A 349 11.82 -17.24 9.33
N VAL A 350 10.83 -16.69 10.06
CA VAL A 350 9.44 -17.16 10.00
C VAL A 350 8.82 -16.82 8.65
N VAL A 351 9.09 -15.65 8.08
CA VAL A 351 8.67 -15.29 6.72
C VAL A 351 9.24 -16.30 5.71
N LEU A 352 10.55 -16.55 5.74
CA LEU A 352 11.21 -17.46 4.81
C LEU A 352 10.63 -18.87 4.93
N ALA A 353 10.44 -19.38 6.15
CA ALA A 353 9.83 -20.68 6.38
C ALA A 353 8.39 -20.75 5.84
N HIS A 354 7.63 -19.66 5.96
CA HIS A 354 6.23 -19.60 5.59
C HIS A 354 5.99 -19.47 4.08
N PHE A 355 6.90 -18.83 3.32
CA PHE A 355 6.68 -18.52 1.89
C PHE A 355 7.59 -19.28 0.91
N ARG A 356 8.64 -19.95 1.38
CA ARG A 356 9.64 -20.64 0.52
C ARG A 356 9.11 -21.78 -0.35
N HIS A 357 7.93 -22.34 -0.04
CA HIS A 357 7.31 -23.38 -0.87
C HIS A 357 6.68 -22.82 -2.15
N VAL A 358 6.31 -21.53 -2.14
CA VAL A 358 5.81 -20.80 -3.32
C VAL A 358 6.96 -20.08 -4.03
N TYR A 359 7.86 -19.47 -3.25
CA TYR A 359 8.89 -18.55 -3.73
C TYR A 359 10.29 -19.12 -3.51
N ARG A 360 10.83 -19.74 -4.58
CA ARG A 360 12.09 -20.48 -4.54
C ARG A 360 13.28 -19.59 -4.18
N GLU A 361 13.27 -18.33 -4.59
CA GLU A 361 14.32 -17.36 -4.27
C GLU A 361 14.48 -17.12 -2.77
N LEU A 362 13.42 -17.28 -1.95
CA LEU A 362 13.52 -17.21 -0.49
C LEU A 362 14.28 -18.40 0.09
N LEU A 363 14.21 -19.57 -0.55
CA LEU A 363 14.99 -20.74 -0.19
C LEU A 363 16.45 -20.59 -0.66
N GLU A 364 16.65 -20.16 -1.90
CA GLU A 364 17.99 -20.05 -2.50
C GLU A 364 18.83 -18.94 -1.86
N ASN A 365 18.19 -17.82 -1.51
CA ASN A 365 18.86 -16.67 -0.94
C ASN A 365 18.69 -16.58 0.59
N HIS A 366 18.23 -17.66 1.24
CA HIS A 366 17.94 -17.71 2.68
C HIS A 366 19.01 -17.03 3.56
N ASP A 367 20.24 -17.55 3.53
CA ASP A 367 21.30 -17.03 4.39
C ASP A 367 21.73 -15.62 3.98
N PHE A 368 21.58 -15.27 2.70
CA PHE A 368 21.86 -13.91 2.22
C PHE A 368 20.87 -12.91 2.80
N ILE A 369 19.57 -13.23 2.76
CA ILE A 369 18.49 -12.41 3.31
C ILE A 369 18.74 -12.11 4.79
N LEU A 370 18.97 -13.15 5.59
CA LEU A 370 19.19 -13.00 7.03
C LEU A 370 20.45 -12.18 7.35
N ARG A 371 21.54 -12.39 6.61
CA ARG A 371 22.78 -11.62 6.78
C ARG A 371 22.57 -10.14 6.46
N VAL A 372 21.88 -9.82 5.37
CA VAL A 372 21.63 -8.42 4.96
C VAL A 372 20.78 -7.70 6.00
N ILE A 373 19.69 -8.33 6.46
CA ILE A 373 18.82 -7.77 7.51
C ILE A 373 19.63 -7.51 8.78
N ARG A 374 20.40 -8.51 9.24
CA ARG A 374 21.20 -8.40 10.45
C ARG A 374 22.24 -7.28 10.37
N LEU A 375 22.97 -7.17 9.26
CA LEU A 375 23.99 -6.15 9.09
C LEU A 375 23.41 -4.72 9.08
N GLU A 376 22.26 -4.51 8.44
CA GLU A 376 21.60 -3.19 8.49
C GLU A 376 21.06 -2.88 9.89
N GLU A 377 20.54 -3.89 10.61
CA GLU A 377 20.06 -3.72 11.99
C GLU A 377 21.19 -3.38 12.97
N GLU A 378 22.32 -4.07 12.90
CA GLU A 378 23.52 -3.77 13.70
C GLU A 378 24.03 -2.35 13.38
N ARG A 379 24.16 -2.00 12.10
CA ARG A 379 24.60 -0.66 11.67
C ARG A 379 23.66 0.44 12.12
N PHE A 380 22.35 0.23 12.02
CA PHE A 380 21.36 1.21 12.47
C PHE A 380 21.34 1.32 13.99
N GLY A 381 21.53 0.21 14.72
CA GLY A 381 21.64 0.22 16.18
C GLY A 381 22.75 1.14 16.68
N GLU A 382 23.96 1.02 16.12
CA GLU A 382 25.09 1.90 16.44
C GLU A 382 24.82 3.38 16.11
N ALA A 383 24.10 3.65 15.01
CA ALA A 383 23.72 5.01 14.63
C ALA A 383 22.66 5.58 15.59
N TYR A 384 21.67 4.77 15.96
CA TYR A 384 20.57 5.14 16.83
C TYR A 384 21.04 5.46 18.25
N GLU A 385 21.95 4.66 18.82
CA GLU A 385 22.50 4.92 20.16
C GLU A 385 23.25 6.25 20.20
N ARG A 386 24.06 6.54 19.17
CA ARG A 386 24.75 7.82 19.03
C ARG A 386 23.76 8.97 18.87
N GLY A 387 22.75 8.81 18.00
CA GLY A 387 21.74 9.83 17.73
C GLY A 387 20.85 10.13 18.95
N SER A 388 20.43 9.09 19.68
CA SER A 388 19.62 9.23 20.90
C SER A 388 20.40 9.93 22.00
N SER A 389 21.67 9.58 22.21
CA SER A 389 22.54 10.27 23.18
C SER A 389 22.69 11.77 22.87
N ILE A 390 22.83 12.13 21.59
CA ILE A 390 22.85 13.54 21.16
C ILE A 390 21.49 14.20 21.43
N LEU A 391 20.39 13.57 21.03
CA LEU A 391 19.04 14.10 21.21
C LEU A 391 18.68 14.28 22.69
N ASP A 392 18.95 13.28 23.53
CA ASP A 392 18.76 13.33 24.97
C ASP A 392 19.61 14.43 25.58
N GLY A 393 20.85 14.60 25.12
CA GLY A 393 21.71 15.72 25.50
C GLY A 393 21.13 17.08 25.10
N MET A 394 20.53 17.20 23.91
CA MET A 394 19.85 18.42 23.45
C MET A 394 18.57 18.71 24.25
N ILE A 395 17.78 17.68 24.57
CA ILE A 395 16.59 17.77 25.42
C ILE A 395 17.00 18.17 26.83
N ALA A 396 17.99 17.51 27.43
CA ALA A 396 18.52 17.82 28.75
C ALA A 396 19.07 19.25 28.80
N TYR A 397 19.87 19.65 27.80
CA TYR A 397 20.35 21.02 27.66
C TYR A 397 19.18 22.02 27.60
N ARG A 398 18.14 21.76 26.79
CA ARG A 398 16.92 22.59 26.73
C ARG A 398 16.18 22.64 28.06
N LEU A 399 16.09 21.53 28.78
CA LEU A 399 15.42 21.45 30.09
C LEU A 399 16.18 22.20 31.18
N GLU A 400 17.52 22.15 31.17
CA GLU A 400 18.40 22.88 32.08
C GLU A 400 18.49 24.37 31.73
N HIS A 401 18.44 24.71 30.45
CA HIS A 401 18.58 26.07 29.93
C HIS A 401 17.24 26.64 29.45
N ARG A 402 16.11 26.25 30.07
CA ARG A 402 14.76 26.77 29.77
C ARG A 402 14.68 28.32 29.76
N GLY A 403 15.61 29.00 30.44
CA GLY A 403 15.73 30.46 30.49
C GLY A 403 16.62 31.12 29.43
N ALA A 404 17.30 30.37 28.56
CA ALA A 404 18.25 30.92 27.60
C ALA A 404 17.60 31.69 26.44
N ILE A 405 16.36 31.39 26.06
CA ILE A 405 15.63 32.15 25.03
C ILE A 405 15.32 33.59 25.52
N PRO A 406 14.79 33.80 26.75
CA PRO A 406 14.69 35.14 27.34
C PRO A 406 16.01 35.92 27.38
N GLU A 407 17.14 35.26 27.65
CA GLU A 407 18.46 35.90 27.68
C GLU A 407 18.96 36.28 26.28
N VAL A 408 18.74 35.43 25.26
CA VAL A 408 19.04 35.75 23.86
C VAL A 408 18.17 36.91 23.36
N ILE A 409 16.88 36.94 23.71
CA ILE A 409 15.97 38.05 23.38
C ILE A 409 16.39 39.34 24.10
N ASN A 410 16.75 39.28 25.38
CA ASN A 410 17.23 40.45 26.14
C ASN A 410 18.59 40.95 25.63
N PHE A 411 19.51 40.04 25.28
CA PHE A 411 20.78 40.37 24.66
C PHE A 411 20.57 41.06 23.30
N ALA A 412 19.67 40.54 22.47
CA ALA A 412 19.39 41.10 21.16
C ALA A 412 18.68 42.47 21.23
N LYS A 413 17.75 42.66 22.17
CA LYS A 413 17.11 43.96 22.46
C LYS A 413 18.10 45.01 23.00
N SER A 414 19.04 44.61 23.85
CA SER A 414 20.04 45.53 24.41
C SER A 414 21.04 46.06 23.37
N ARG A 415 21.28 45.32 22.28
CA ARG A 415 22.13 45.77 21.16
C ARG A 415 21.39 46.56 20.08
N ASN A 416 20.05 46.52 20.04
CA ASN A 416 19.25 47.34 19.13
C ASN A 416 18.02 47.95 19.84
N PRO A 417 18.23 49.02 20.65
CA PRO A 417 17.24 49.50 21.62
C PRO A 417 15.98 50.18 21.03
N GLY A 418 15.81 50.19 19.70
CA GLY A 418 14.63 50.74 19.01
C GLY A 418 13.75 49.71 18.31
N SER A 419 14.00 48.41 18.50
CA SER A 419 13.25 47.33 17.87
C SER A 419 12.15 46.81 18.80
N ASP A 420 10.90 47.22 18.57
CA ASP A 420 9.74 46.69 19.29
C ASP A 420 9.38 45.24 18.89
N ASN A 421 9.94 44.72 17.79
CA ASN A 421 9.62 43.40 17.26
C ASN A 421 10.78 42.39 17.45
N ALA A 422 10.62 41.43 18.36
CA ALA A 422 11.59 40.37 18.62
C ALA A 422 11.82 39.46 17.39
N ALA A 423 10.82 39.32 16.52
CA ALA A 423 10.89 38.55 15.27
C ALA A 423 12.01 39.01 14.34
N ALA A 424 12.04 40.31 14.04
CA ALA A 424 12.94 40.91 13.07
C ALA A 424 14.40 40.85 13.51
N VAL A 425 14.63 40.88 14.83
CA VAL A 425 15.98 40.74 15.39
C VAL A 425 16.47 39.30 15.30
N LEU A 426 15.61 38.32 15.58
CA LEU A 426 15.95 36.90 15.48
C LEU A 426 16.19 36.48 14.03
N GLU A 427 15.43 37.03 13.08
CA GLU A 427 15.61 36.82 11.64
C GLU A 427 16.98 37.32 11.14
N GLN A 428 17.47 38.45 11.66
CA GLN A 428 18.82 38.95 11.38
C GLN A 428 19.95 38.01 11.82
N TYR A 429 19.71 37.15 12.81
CA TYR A 429 20.66 36.14 13.26
C TYR A 429 20.39 34.74 12.67
N GLY A 430 19.49 34.64 11.69
CA GLY A 430 19.25 33.43 10.91
C GLY A 430 18.10 32.54 11.38
N PHE A 431 17.22 33.03 12.26
CA PHE A 431 16.02 32.31 12.69
C PHE A 431 14.79 32.82 11.93
N SER A 432 14.28 32.07 10.95
CA SER A 432 13.14 32.48 10.11
C SER A 432 11.99 31.47 10.19
N GLY A 433 10.81 31.91 10.66
CA GLY A 433 9.55 31.17 10.61
C GLY A 433 8.37 32.15 10.76
N HIS A 434 7.22 31.87 10.14
CA HIS A 434 6.04 32.75 10.16
C HIS A 434 5.47 32.85 11.58
N LEU A 435 5.89 33.89 12.30
CA LEU A 435 5.40 34.20 13.63
C LEU A 435 3.96 34.73 13.56
N SER A 436 3.01 33.89 13.94
CA SER A 436 1.68 34.35 14.35
C SER A 436 1.74 34.92 15.77
N ASP A 437 0.77 35.74 16.18
CA ASP A 437 0.74 36.47 17.47
C ASP A 437 0.72 35.59 18.75
N SER A 438 0.87 34.26 18.64
CA SER A 438 1.02 33.34 19.76
C SER A 438 2.50 33.01 20.02
N ASP A 439 2.89 33.09 21.29
CA ASP A 439 4.23 32.87 21.88
C ASP A 439 5.37 32.39 20.93
N PRO A 440 6.17 33.33 20.38
CA PRO A 440 7.32 33.06 19.54
C PRO A 440 8.35 32.09 20.13
N VAL A 441 8.43 32.01 21.47
CA VAL A 441 9.38 31.15 22.20
C VAL A 441 8.98 29.68 22.09
N GLN A 442 7.68 29.39 22.02
CA GLN A 442 7.17 28.04 21.91
C GLN A 442 7.32 27.52 20.47
N GLN A 443 7.04 28.37 19.48
CA GLN A 443 7.04 28.02 18.06
C GLN A 443 8.46 27.75 17.51
N ILE A 444 9.45 28.58 17.85
CA ILE A 444 10.86 28.35 17.47
C ILE A 444 11.41 27.07 18.10
N GLY A 445 10.97 26.76 19.32
CA GLY A 445 11.32 25.52 20.01
C GLY A 445 10.66 24.28 19.43
N GLU A 446 9.49 24.40 18.79
CA GLU A 446 8.80 23.32 18.09
C GLU A 446 9.40 23.09 16.70
N GLU A 447 9.74 24.16 15.96
CA GLU A 447 10.36 24.06 14.64
C GLU A 447 11.78 23.47 14.68
N MET A 448 12.63 23.88 15.63
CA MET A 448 13.98 23.28 15.77
C MET A 448 13.92 21.78 16.14
N ALA A 449 12.95 21.40 16.98
CA ALA A 449 12.72 20.00 17.32
C ALA A 449 12.16 19.22 16.12
N ALA A 450 11.21 19.79 15.39
CA ALA A 450 10.62 19.17 14.20
C ALA A 450 11.62 19.04 13.05
N GLU A 451 12.48 20.03 12.81
CA GLU A 451 13.47 20.03 11.73
C GLU A 451 14.61 19.05 12.01
N GLN A 452 15.05 18.90 13.26
CA GLN A 452 16.04 17.89 13.64
C GLN A 452 15.46 16.48 13.75
N VAL A 453 14.22 16.32 14.22
CA VAL A 453 13.50 15.04 14.17
C VAL A 453 13.28 14.61 12.72
N SER A 454 12.93 15.54 11.82
CA SER A 454 12.81 15.28 10.38
C SER A 454 14.14 14.83 9.76
N ARG A 455 15.26 15.51 10.06
CA ARG A 455 16.60 15.12 9.57
C ARG A 455 17.11 13.80 10.15
N LEU A 456 16.74 13.44 11.38
CA LEU A 456 17.12 12.16 12.01
C LEU A 456 16.21 10.98 11.60
N THR A 457 15.05 11.24 11.00
CA THR A 457 14.08 10.22 10.59
C THR A 457 14.08 9.93 9.09
N TYR A 458 14.67 10.79 8.25
CA TYR A 458 14.62 10.66 6.78
C TYR A 458 15.97 10.59 6.04
N GLU A 459 17.12 10.61 6.73
CA GLU A 459 18.45 10.34 6.14
C GLU A 459 19.09 9.07 6.77
#